data_AF-A0A258BPX5-F1
#
_entry.id   AF-A0A258BPX5-F1
#
_cell.length_a   1.000
_cell.length_b   1.000
_cell.length_c   1.000
_cell.angle_alpha   90.00
_cell.angle_beta   90.00
_cell.angle_gamma   90.00
#
_symmetry.space_group_name_H-M   'P 1'
#
loop_
_entity.id
_entity.type
_entity.pdbx_description
1 polymer ?
#
loop_
_entity_poly.entity_id
_entity_poly.type
_entity_poly.pdbx_seq_one_letter_code
_entity_poly.pdbx_strand_id
1 'polypeptide(L)'
;AVLDVTNSLLQPGLAVRVRMMPSRGATSSAIVVPEEAVQSVNGRDVVFVRTANGFKAMPVTTGQRSAGRIEIASGLPVGRTIATRNAFLLKAELGKGAGEEE
;
A
#
# COMPACT_ATOMS: atom_id res chain seq x y z
N ALA A 1 -8.06 -16.51 23.23
CA ALA A 1 -6.93 -17.47 23.20
C ALA A 1 -6.91 -18.19 24.53
N VAL A 2 -6.70 -19.51 24.52
CA VAL A 2 -6.52 -20.32 25.72
C VAL A 2 -5.03 -20.67 25.78
N LEU A 3 -4.40 -20.48 26.94
CA LEU A 3 -2.99 -20.81 27.16
C LEU A 3 -2.92 -22.01 28.09
N ASP A 4 -2.53 -23.17 27.56
CA ASP A 4 -2.28 -24.36 28.36
C ASP A 4 -0.96 -24.21 29.13
N VAL A 5 -1.04 -24.41 30.46
CA VAL A 5 0.09 -24.26 31.38
C VAL A 5 0.47 -25.64 31.91
N THR A 6 1.27 -26.37 31.12
CA THR A 6 1.60 -27.78 31.42
C THR A 6 2.68 -27.93 32.49
N ASN A 7 3.52 -26.91 32.66
CA ASN A 7 4.54 -26.84 33.71
C ASN A 7 4.23 -25.59 34.53
N SER A 8 4.24 -25.65 35.87
CA SER A 8 3.79 -24.64 36.86
C SER A 8 4.50 -23.26 36.84
N LEU A 9 4.97 -22.82 35.67
CA LEU A 9 5.65 -21.57 35.38
C LEU A 9 4.74 -20.34 35.48
N LEU A 10 3.42 -20.52 35.45
CA LEU A 10 2.46 -19.44 35.62
C LEU A 10 1.62 -19.67 36.87
N GLN A 11 1.83 -18.81 37.86
CA GLN A 11 1.10 -18.82 39.13
C GLN A 11 -0.05 -17.79 39.10
N PRO A 12 -1.16 -18.05 39.80
CA PRO A 12 -2.21 -17.04 39.99
C PRO A 12 -1.64 -15.74 40.57
N GLY A 13 -2.01 -14.60 39.99
CA GLY A 13 -1.55 -13.28 40.42
C GLY A 13 -0.38 -12.69 39.61
N LEU A 14 0.22 -13.43 38.67
CA LEU A 14 1.23 -12.90 37.76
C LEU A 14 0.59 -12.12 36.61
N ALA A 15 1.19 -10.97 36.28
CA ALA A 15 0.80 -10.19 35.10
C ALA A 15 1.39 -10.82 33.83
N VAL A 16 0.54 -10.98 32.80
CA VAL A 16 0.97 -11.47 31.48
C VAL A 16 0.84 -10.36 30.44
N ARG A 17 1.83 -10.23 29.55
CA ARG A 17 1.78 -9.30 28.41
C ARG A 17 1.38 -10.07 27.17
N VAL A 18 0.15 -9.84 26.71
CA VAL A 18 -0.33 -10.40 25.44
C VAL A 18 -0.09 -9.38 24.34
N ARG A 19 0.62 -9.78 23.28
CA ARG A 19 0.72 -9.00 22.06
C ARG A 19 -0.13 -9.66 20.99
N MET A 20 -1.29 -9.06 20.70
CA MET A 20 -2.12 -9.47 19.59
C MET A 20 -1.59 -8.85 18.30
N MET A 21 -1.22 -9.68 17.34
CA MET A 21 -1.04 -9.27 15.96
C MET A 21 -2.27 -9.75 15.21
N PRO A 22 -3.12 -8.87 14.66
CA PRO A 22 -4.19 -9.32 13.78
C PRO A 22 -3.52 -10.08 12.62
N SER A 23 -3.75 -11.39 12.54
CA SER A 23 -3.55 -12.11 11.29
C SER A 23 -4.45 -11.41 10.29
N ARG A 24 -3.86 -10.86 9.21
CA ARG A 24 -4.58 -10.25 8.09
C ARG A 24 -5.89 -11.02 7.89
N GLY A 25 -7.01 -10.35 8.19
CA GLY A 25 -8.32 -10.96 8.08
C GLY A 25 -8.51 -11.38 6.64
N ALA A 26 -8.60 -12.69 6.42
CA ALA A 26 -8.49 -13.32 5.11
C ALA A 26 -7.20 -12.95 4.35
N THR A 27 -6.85 -13.76 3.36
CA THR A 27 -5.98 -13.33 2.26
C THR A 27 -6.68 -12.19 1.50
N SER A 28 -6.70 -10.98 2.07
CA SER A 28 -7.08 -9.80 1.33
C SER A 28 -6.04 -9.67 0.21
N SER A 29 -6.48 -9.78 -1.04
CA SER A 29 -5.66 -9.49 -2.22
C SER A 29 -5.31 -8.00 -2.32
N ALA A 30 -5.60 -7.23 -1.28
CA ALA A 30 -5.37 -5.81 -1.25
C ALA A 30 -3.88 -5.50 -1.24
N ILE A 31 -3.52 -4.55 -2.09
CA ILE A 31 -2.15 -4.13 -2.28
C ILE A 31 -1.90 -2.95 -1.34
N VAL A 32 -0.92 -3.06 -0.44
CA VAL A 32 -0.57 -1.97 0.47
C VAL A 32 0.50 -1.10 -0.17
N VAL A 33 0.18 0.16 -0.43
CA VAL A 33 1.08 1.15 -1.01
C VAL A 33 1.37 2.27 0.00
N PRO A 34 2.47 3.02 -0.16
CA PRO A 34 2.68 4.24 0.61
C PRO A 34 1.57 5.25 0.32
N GLU A 35 1.15 6.02 1.33
CA GLU A 35 0.09 7.02 1.15
C GLU A 35 0.47 8.06 0.09
N GLU A 36 1.75 8.43 -0.01
CA GLU A 36 2.27 9.34 -1.02
C GLU A 36 2.17 8.84 -2.48
N ALA A 37 1.90 7.55 -2.69
CA ALA A 37 1.74 6.96 -4.02
C ALA A 37 0.31 7.14 -4.58
N VAL A 38 -0.66 7.47 -3.71
CA VAL A 38 -2.04 7.72 -4.09
C VAL A 38 -2.23 9.22 -4.25
N GLN A 39 -2.73 9.64 -5.41
CA GLN A 39 -3.07 11.03 -5.69
C GLN A 39 -4.57 11.18 -5.85
N SER A 40 -5.13 12.30 -5.40
CA SER A 40 -6.52 12.65 -5.67
C SER A 40 -6.58 13.51 -6.93
N VAL A 41 -7.21 13.00 -7.99
CA VAL A 41 -7.37 13.69 -9.28
C VAL A 41 -8.86 13.73 -9.62
N ASN A 42 -9.42 14.93 -9.79
CA ASN A 42 -10.86 15.13 -10.03
C ASN A 42 -11.75 14.45 -8.96
N GLY A 43 -11.31 14.48 -7.69
CA GLY A 43 -12.02 13.86 -6.57
C GLY A 43 -11.97 12.32 -6.54
N ARG A 44 -11.14 11.69 -7.38
CA ARG A 44 -10.93 10.23 -7.39
C ARG A 44 -9.51 9.89 -6.98
N ASP A 45 -9.36 8.83 -6.20
CA ASP A 45 -8.06 8.27 -5.85
C ASP A 45 -7.47 7.55 -7.08
N VAL A 46 -6.26 7.94 -7.46
CA VAL A 46 -5.52 7.37 -8.60
C VAL A 46 -4.10 7.02 -8.20
N VAL A 47 -3.58 5.95 -8.80
CA VAL A 47 -2.18 5.54 -8.70
C VAL A 47 -1.57 5.56 -10.09
N PHE A 48 -0.36 6.08 -10.23
CA PHE A 48 0.34 6.08 -11.51
C PHE A 48 1.16 4.79 -11.67
N VAL A 49 0.77 3.96 -12.62
CA VAL A 49 1.44 2.69 -12.93
C VAL A 49 2.44 2.92 -14.05
N ARG A 50 3.67 2.40 -13.88
CA ARG A 50 4.70 2.43 -14.93
C ARG A 50 4.30 1.53 -16.09
N THR A 51 4.44 2.07 -17.29
CA THR A 51 4.30 1.37 -18.58
C THR A 51 5.63 1.47 -19.33
N ALA A 52 5.75 0.76 -20.46
CA ALA A 52 6.98 0.79 -21.27
C ALA A 52 7.39 2.21 -21.70
N ASN A 53 6.40 3.07 -21.96
CA ASN A 53 6.60 4.41 -22.52
C ASN A 53 6.33 5.54 -21.51
N GLY A 54 6.12 5.22 -20.22
CA GLY A 54 5.88 6.25 -19.20
C GLY A 54 4.98 5.80 -18.06
N PHE A 55 3.97 6.61 -17.74
CA PHE A 55 3.06 6.39 -16.62
C PHE A 55 1.61 6.52 -17.05
N LYS A 56 0.77 5.62 -16.53
CA LYS A 56 -0.67 5.66 -16.73
C LYS A 56 -1.35 5.87 -15.38
N ALA A 57 -2.19 6.91 -15.27
CA ALA A 57 -3.07 7.07 -14.12
C ALA A 57 -4.12 5.95 -14.12
N MET A 58 -4.18 5.19 -13.04
CA MET A 58 -5.18 4.16 -12.83
C MET A 58 -6.04 4.53 -11.62
N PRO A 59 -7.37 4.63 -11.79
CA PRO A 59 -8.26 4.81 -10.66
C PRO A 59 -8.23 3.58 -9.76
N VAL A 60 -8.19 3.81 -8.46
CA VAL A 60 -8.13 2.75 -7.45
C VAL A 60 -9.19 2.97 -6.40
N THR A 61 -9.68 1.88 -5.81
CA THR A 61 -10.49 1.96 -4.61
C THR A 61 -9.58 1.76 -3.40
N THR A 62 -9.53 2.77 -2.54
CA THR A 62 -8.71 2.73 -1.32
C THR A 62 -9.51 2.15 -0.15
N GLY A 63 -8.80 1.55 0.80
CA GLY A 63 -9.34 0.92 2.00
C GLY A 63 -8.73 1.56 3.26
N GLN A 64 -8.25 0.71 4.17
CA GLN A 64 -7.68 1.18 5.43
C GLN A 64 -6.42 2.02 5.23
N ARG A 65 -6.31 3.11 5.99
CA ARG A 65 -5.12 3.97 6.06
C ARG A 65 -4.49 3.81 7.44
N SER A 66 -3.21 3.46 7.49
CA SER A 66 -2.49 3.30 8.76
C SER A 66 -0.98 3.45 8.58
N ALA A 67 -0.34 4.15 9.51
CA ALA A 67 1.12 4.31 9.59
C ALA A 67 1.79 4.78 8.28
N GLY A 68 1.19 5.75 7.57
CA GLY A 68 1.69 6.28 6.29
C GLY A 68 1.53 5.33 5.11
N ARG A 69 0.69 4.29 5.26
CA ARG A 69 0.36 3.33 4.21
C ARG A 69 -1.15 3.30 4.00
N ILE A 70 -1.53 2.98 2.78
CA ILE A 70 -2.91 2.85 2.35
C ILE A 70 -3.11 1.53 1.65
N GLU A 71 -4.21 0.87 1.99
CA GLU A 71 -4.65 -0.36 1.35
C GLU A 71 -5.39 -0.03 0.05
N ILE A 72 -5.04 -0.70 -1.04
CA ILE A 72 -5.77 -0.67 -2.30
C ILE A 72 -6.66 -1.90 -2.37
N ALA A 73 -7.97 -1.70 -2.22
CA ALA A 73 -8.97 -2.76 -2.26
C ALA A 73 -9.19 -3.28 -3.69
N SER A 74 -9.12 -2.41 -4.70
CA SER A 74 -9.29 -2.80 -6.11
C SER A 74 -8.70 -1.77 -7.08
N GLY A 75 -8.58 -2.16 -8.35
CA GLY A 75 -8.15 -1.29 -9.44
C GLY A 75 -6.63 -1.27 -9.71
N LEU A 76 -5.82 -1.97 -8.90
CA LEU A 76 -4.38 -2.12 -9.12
C LEU A 76 -4.03 -3.61 -9.34
N PRO A 77 -3.50 -3.99 -10.52
CA PRO A 77 -3.05 -5.36 -10.76
C PRO A 77 -1.80 -5.68 -9.92
N VAL A 78 -1.72 -6.92 -9.45
CA VAL A 78 -0.53 -7.43 -8.72
C VAL A 78 0.70 -7.41 -9.64
N GLY A 79 1.87 -7.12 -9.08
CA GLY A 79 3.15 -7.14 -9.81
C GLY A 79 3.42 -5.89 -10.66
N ARG A 80 2.58 -4.86 -10.58
CA ARG A 80 2.79 -3.59 -11.28
C ARG A 80 3.69 -2.66 -10.49
N THR A 81 4.67 -2.06 -11.17
CA THR A 81 5.50 -1.00 -10.61
C THR A 81 4.72 0.30 -10.59
N ILE A 82 4.64 0.94 -9.41
CA ILE A 82 3.94 2.20 -9.22
C ILE A 82 4.92 3.34 -8.95
N ALA A 83 4.48 4.54 -9.29
CA ALA A 83 5.04 5.79 -8.83
C ALA A 83 4.84 5.97 -7.33
N THR A 84 5.90 6.25 -6.58
CA THR A 84 5.80 6.73 -5.18
C THR A 84 6.13 8.23 -5.15
N ARG A 85 7.14 8.66 -4.38
CA ARG A 85 7.42 10.06 -4.06
C ARG A 85 8.18 10.84 -5.14
N ASN A 86 8.79 10.15 -6.12
CA ASN A 86 9.70 10.74 -7.11
C ASN A 86 9.31 10.51 -8.58
N ALA A 87 8.12 9.97 -8.86
CA ALA A 87 7.70 9.77 -10.26
C ALA A 87 7.38 11.07 -11.00
N PHE A 88 7.15 12.17 -10.27
CA PHE A 88 7.03 13.50 -10.88
C PHE A 88 8.35 13.97 -11.52
N LEU A 89 9.51 13.58 -10.96
CA LEU A 89 10.80 13.84 -11.61
C LEU A 89 10.96 13.05 -12.92
N LEU A 90 10.37 11.85 -13.02
CA LEU A 90 10.35 11.12 -14.30
C LEU A 90 9.44 11.78 -15.35
N LYS A 91 8.45 12.60 -14.95
CA LYS A 91 7.68 13.43 -15.90
C LYS A 91 8.59 14.47 -16.59
N ALA A 92 9.57 15.01 -15.86
CA ALA A 92 10.50 16.00 -16.40
C ALA A 92 11.54 15.39 -17.36
N GLU A 93 11.93 14.12 -17.16
CA GLU A 93 12.89 13.45 -18.05
C GLU A 93 12.21 12.86 -19.31
N LEU A 94 11.02 12.26 -19.16
CA LEU A 94 10.29 11.68 -20.30
C LEU A 94 9.66 12.75 -21.21
N GLY A 95 9.27 13.90 -20.66
CA GLY A 95 8.81 15.05 -21.45
C GLY A 95 9.93 15.79 -22.18
N LYS A 96 11.20 15.57 -21.81
CA LYS A 96 12.36 16.13 -22.51
C LYS A 96 12.86 15.26 -23.67
N GLY A 97 12.41 14.00 -23.76
CA GLY A 97 12.73 13.11 -24.88
C GLY A 97 11.66 13.03 -25.97
N ALA A 98 10.51 13.71 -25.79
CA ALA A 98 9.42 13.74 -26.77
C ALA A 98 8.83 15.16 -26.83
N GLY A 99 9.45 16.01 -27.63
CA GLY A 99 9.00 17.39 -27.86
C GLY A 99 10.05 18.27 -28.54
N GLU A 100 10.77 17.75 -29.53
CA GLU A 100 11.04 18.52 -30.74
C GLU A 100 9.83 18.31 -31.67
N GLU A 101 9.42 19.38 -32.36
CA GLU A 101 8.26 19.52 -33.28
C GLU A 101 6.91 19.65 -32.54
N GLU A 102 6.15 20.76 -32.56
CA GLU A 102 6.08 21.97 -33.41
C GLU A 102 5.53 23.15 -32.57
#